data_AF-A0A1L8E646-F1
#
_entry.id   AF-A0A1L8E646-F1
#
_cell.length_a   1.000
_cell.length_b   1.000
_cell.length_c   1.000
_cell.angle_alpha   90.00
_cell.angle_beta   90.00
_cell.angle_gamma   90.00
#
_symmetry.space_group_name_H-M   'P 1'
#
loop_
_entity.id
_entity.type
_entity.pdbx_description
1 polymer ?
#
loop_
_entity_poly.entity_id
_entity_poly.type
_entity_poly.pdbx_seq_one_letter_code
_entity_poly.pdbx_strand_id
1 'polypeptide(L)'
;NRNESENSTVQELNDRITQLETEKLEKAEYRKRFEKELETIEEQWRNESSDLVALVSRLQDENKRLATQLRSGCDTDSGIDFQMDSAQSGDFQLLQQLRSQVEKQRNELIRKDMELEEKATDIEGVNVQMERLKTSGRETRRRLKIMQLQVRSLCEERADFLAQLQDQHREIVALRRRLGLAEKENEDLVKTHEDDPLKRYTTTELKELMAERDDLRGRINDLEEELKLYRPSSVDSEPTQSETPSEEDPPVQGPLPFEPDDAPWKKSSESGIRKFFRKLFSDPDDPTASFPRRSLSTLSKMALSAGPHCDIPF
;
A
#
# COMPACT_ATOMS: atom_id res chain seq x y z
N ASN A 1 26.48 17.54 0.39
CA ASN A 1 26.06 18.95 0.16
C ASN A 1 24.99 19.10 -0.91
N ARG A 2 25.28 18.97 -2.22
CA ARG A 2 24.26 19.23 -3.27
C ARG A 2 23.11 18.22 -3.29
N ASN A 3 23.40 16.94 -3.13
CA ASN A 3 22.38 15.90 -3.02
C ASN A 3 21.53 16.03 -1.74
N GLU A 4 22.10 16.53 -0.64
CA GLU A 4 21.36 16.77 0.60
C GLU A 4 20.43 17.98 0.47
N SER A 5 20.88 19.05 -0.20
CA SER A 5 20.00 20.19 -0.50
C SER A 5 18.88 19.79 -1.45
N GLU A 6 19.18 19.00 -2.48
CA GLU A 6 18.17 18.49 -3.42
C GLU A 6 17.18 17.57 -2.69
N ASN A 7 17.64 16.70 -1.79
CA ASN A 7 16.77 15.84 -1.00
C ASN A 7 15.89 16.63 -0.01
N SER A 8 16.42 17.70 0.61
CA SER A 8 15.63 18.63 1.44
C SER A 8 14.54 19.30 0.62
N THR A 9 14.87 19.80 -0.57
CA THR A 9 13.86 20.43 -1.44
C THR A 9 12.78 19.46 -1.91
N VAL A 10 13.14 18.20 -2.18
CA VAL A 10 12.16 17.17 -2.55
C VAL A 10 11.24 16.86 -1.36
N GLN A 11 11.79 16.78 -0.14
CA GLN A 11 10.99 16.57 1.06
C GLN A 11 10.03 17.73 1.31
N GLU A 12 10.50 18.98 1.21
CA GLU A 12 9.68 20.18 1.36
C GLU A 12 8.55 20.24 0.30
N LEU A 13 8.85 19.86 -0.94
CA LEU A 13 7.84 19.78 -2.01
C LEU A 13 6.81 18.69 -1.74
N ASN A 14 7.23 17.52 -1.24
CA ASN A 14 6.32 16.44 -0.87
C ASN A 14 5.42 16.84 0.31
N ASP A 15 5.97 17.47 1.34
CA ASP A 15 5.21 17.98 2.48
C ASP A 15 4.22 19.06 2.02
N ARG A 16 4.62 19.92 1.08
CA ARG A 16 3.72 20.92 0.50
C ARG A 16 2.62 20.30 -0.36
N ILE A 17 2.92 19.26 -1.14
CA ILE A 17 1.93 18.52 -1.93
C ILE A 17 0.91 17.87 -1.00
N THR A 18 1.36 17.16 0.04
CA THR A 18 0.44 16.51 0.99
C THR A 18 -0.45 17.52 1.70
N GLN A 19 0.10 18.68 2.11
CA GLN A 19 -0.69 19.77 2.68
C GLN A 19 -1.72 20.33 1.69
N LEU A 20 -1.36 20.52 0.43
CA LEU A 20 -2.30 21.02 -0.60
C LEU A 20 -3.38 19.97 -0.91
N GLU A 21 -3.06 18.68 -0.87
CA GLU A 21 -4.01 17.59 -1.06
C GLU A 21 -5.01 17.51 0.10
N THR A 22 -4.56 17.66 1.35
CA THR A 22 -5.47 17.70 2.52
C THR A 22 -6.37 18.93 2.47
N GLU A 23 -5.83 20.12 2.21
CA GLU A 23 -6.62 21.35 2.07
C GLU A 23 -7.65 21.25 0.94
N LYS A 24 -7.29 20.62 -0.18
CA LYS A 24 -8.21 20.38 -1.31
C LYS A 24 -9.34 19.43 -0.91
N LEU A 25 -9.02 18.35 -0.18
CA LEU A 25 -10.00 17.39 0.32
C LEU A 25 -10.96 18.06 1.32
N GLU A 26 -10.43 18.81 2.27
CA GLU A 26 -11.22 19.54 3.28
C GLU A 26 -12.15 20.56 2.64
N LYS A 27 -11.67 21.34 1.66
CA LYS A 27 -12.52 22.28 0.89
C LYS A 27 -13.62 21.56 0.11
N ALA A 28 -13.35 20.37 -0.41
CA ALA A 28 -14.36 19.58 -1.10
C ALA A 28 -15.43 19.04 -0.13
N GLU A 29 -15.01 18.53 1.03
CA GLU A 29 -15.92 18.07 2.10
C GLU A 29 -16.74 19.22 2.67
N TYR A 30 -16.14 20.40 2.86
CA TYR A 30 -16.85 21.62 3.26
C TYR A 30 -17.96 21.94 2.25
N ARG A 31 -17.62 22.10 0.96
CA ARG A 31 -18.62 22.36 -0.11
C ARG A 31 -19.76 21.35 -0.11
N LYS A 32 -19.45 20.07 0.03
CA LYS A 32 -20.45 18.99 0.08
C LYS A 32 -21.37 19.10 1.29
N ARG A 33 -20.89 19.59 2.44
CA ARG A 33 -21.74 19.87 3.61
C ARG A 33 -22.66 21.07 3.36
N PHE A 34 -22.14 22.17 2.80
CA PHE A 34 -22.99 23.32 2.44
C PHE A 34 -24.07 22.94 1.44
N GLU A 35 -23.75 22.13 0.43
CA GLU A 35 -24.72 21.68 -0.55
C GLU A 35 -25.86 20.88 0.09
N LYS A 36 -25.54 19.98 1.04
CA LYS A 36 -26.56 19.24 1.80
C LYS A 36 -27.41 20.11 2.71
N GLU A 37 -26.78 21.08 3.38
CA GLU A 37 -27.49 22.04 4.22
C GLU A 37 -28.45 22.89 3.38
N LEU A 38 -28.02 23.32 2.20
CA LEU A 38 -28.84 24.05 1.23
C LEU A 38 -30.03 23.20 0.76
N GLU A 39 -29.80 21.94 0.37
CA GLU A 39 -30.84 21.00 -0.04
C GLU A 39 -31.89 20.80 1.08
N THR A 40 -31.44 20.70 2.33
CA THR A 40 -32.32 20.56 3.49
C THR A 40 -33.19 21.81 3.69
N ILE A 41 -32.62 23.01 3.55
CA ILE A 41 -33.36 24.27 3.66
C ILE A 41 -34.38 24.40 2.53
N GLU A 42 -34.01 24.02 1.30
CA GLU A 42 -34.93 24.04 0.15
C GLU A 42 -36.10 23.06 0.33
N GLU A 43 -35.84 21.87 0.87
CA GLU A 43 -36.87 20.88 1.16
C GLU A 43 -37.83 21.37 2.26
N GLN A 44 -37.29 21.96 3.33
CA GLN A 44 -38.10 22.61 4.37
C GLN A 44 -38.99 23.71 3.79
N TRP A 45 -38.42 24.58 2.96
CA TRP A 45 -39.18 25.67 2.35
C TRP A 45 -40.29 25.16 1.41
N ARG A 46 -40.03 24.10 0.64
CA ARG A 46 -41.06 23.44 -0.18
C ARG A 46 -42.18 22.85 0.68
N ASN A 47 -41.85 22.18 1.77
CA ASN A 47 -42.83 21.59 2.68
C ASN A 47 -43.69 22.67 3.34
N GLU A 48 -43.07 23.72 3.90
CA GLU A 48 -43.79 24.83 4.51
C GLU A 48 -44.70 25.55 3.51
N SER A 49 -44.22 25.80 2.28
CA SER A 49 -45.03 26.39 1.23
C SER A 49 -46.23 25.50 0.87
N SER A 50 -46.03 24.18 0.80
CA SER A 50 -47.11 23.22 0.54
C SER A 50 -48.15 23.23 1.67
N ASP A 51 -47.72 23.23 2.92
CA ASP A 51 -48.58 23.25 4.09
C ASP A 51 -49.42 24.53 4.18
N LEU A 52 -48.81 25.69 3.88
CA LEU A 52 -49.51 26.97 3.79
C LEU A 52 -50.58 26.95 2.69
N VAL A 53 -50.27 26.41 1.51
CA VAL A 53 -51.24 26.27 0.41
C VAL A 53 -52.39 25.35 0.82
N ALA A 54 -52.09 24.22 1.46
CA ALA A 54 -53.11 23.29 1.96
C ALA A 54 -54.00 23.94 3.04
N LEU A 55 -53.43 24.76 3.91
CA LEU A 55 -54.19 25.54 4.89
C LEU A 55 -55.11 26.57 4.23
N VAL A 56 -54.60 27.32 3.24
CA VAL A 56 -55.39 28.29 2.48
C VAL A 56 -56.55 27.59 1.76
N SER A 57 -56.32 26.43 1.14
CA SER A 57 -57.38 25.66 0.48
C SER A 57 -58.48 25.25 1.46
N ARG A 58 -58.11 24.75 2.65
CA ARG A 58 -59.08 24.38 3.70
C ARG A 58 -59.92 25.59 4.15
N LEU A 59 -59.28 26.72 4.39
CA LEU A 59 -59.97 27.97 4.77
C LEU A 59 -60.88 28.49 3.65
N GLN A 60 -60.47 28.36 2.39
CA GLN A 60 -61.31 28.73 1.25
C GLN A 60 -62.55 27.84 1.14
N ASP A 61 -62.41 26.54 1.36
CA ASP A 61 -63.54 25.59 1.31
C ASP A 61 -64.50 25.80 2.48
N GLU A 62 -63.99 26.09 3.67
CA GLU A 62 -64.81 26.47 4.82
C GLU A 62 -65.56 27.79 4.60
N ASN A 63 -64.89 28.82 4.07
CA ASN A 63 -65.54 30.08 3.71
C ASN A 63 -66.63 29.90 2.64
N LYS A 64 -66.40 29.05 1.62
CA LYS A 64 -67.44 28.71 0.63
C LYS A 64 -68.62 28.03 1.30
N ARG A 65 -68.38 27.09 2.22
CA ARG A 65 -69.41 26.36 2.98
C ARG A 65 -70.22 27.28 3.90
N LEU A 66 -69.57 28.20 4.60
CA LEU A 66 -70.23 29.20 5.43
C LEU A 66 -71.04 30.18 4.58
N ALA A 67 -70.51 30.60 3.43
CA ALA A 67 -71.22 31.47 2.49
C ALA A 67 -72.48 30.79 1.90
N THR A 68 -72.44 29.49 1.60
CA THR A 68 -73.63 28.74 1.18
C THR A 68 -74.64 28.55 2.32
N GLN A 69 -74.19 28.32 3.55
CA GLN A 69 -75.06 28.26 4.73
C GLN A 69 -75.75 29.60 5.03
N LEU A 70 -75.04 30.72 4.92
CA LEU A 70 -75.62 32.06 5.08
C LEU A 70 -76.66 32.38 3.99
N ARG A 71 -76.41 31.97 2.74
CA ARG A 71 -77.38 32.10 1.65
C ARG A 71 -78.61 31.22 1.86
N SER A 72 -78.41 29.98 2.31
CA SER A 72 -79.50 29.05 2.59
C SER A 72 -80.31 29.40 3.86
N GLY A 73 -79.69 30.06 4.84
CA GLY A 73 -80.36 30.52 6.07
C GLY A 73 -81.20 31.78 5.89
N CYS A 74 -81.15 32.43 4.72
CA CYS A 74 -81.92 33.62 4.39
C CYS A 74 -83.29 33.30 3.74
N ASP A 75 -83.52 32.08 3.25
CA ASP A 75 -84.72 31.73 2.45
C ASP A 75 -85.77 30.89 3.22
N THR A 76 -85.64 30.72 4.53
CA THR A 76 -86.62 29.99 5.36
C THR A 76 -87.41 30.89 6.29
N ASP A 77 -87.91 32.02 5.77
CA ASP A 77 -89.05 32.76 6.31
C ASP A 77 -90.14 32.88 5.24
N SER A 78 -90.81 31.77 4.95
CA SER A 78 -92.03 31.75 4.16
C SER A 78 -92.86 30.55 4.60
N GLY A 79 -93.94 30.84 5.32
CA GLY A 79 -94.86 29.84 5.82
C GLY A 79 -95.74 29.21 4.74
N ILE A 80 -96.19 27.99 5.08
CA ILE A 80 -97.49 27.37 4.73
C ILE A 80 -97.75 27.18 3.22
N ASP A 81 -97.68 25.92 2.74
CA ASP A 81 -98.91 25.18 2.41
C ASP A 81 -98.61 23.69 2.16
N PHE A 82 -99.45 22.82 2.73
CA PHE A 82 -99.30 21.37 2.69
C PHE A 82 -100.26 20.81 1.65
N GLN A 83 -99.86 20.83 0.38
CA GLN A 83 -100.59 20.22 -0.73
C GLN A 83 -100.14 18.75 -0.89
N MET A 84 -100.77 17.85 -0.12
CA MET A 84 -100.29 16.47 0.06
C MET A 84 -100.62 15.47 -1.08
N ASP A 85 -101.24 15.88 -2.19
CA ASP A 85 -101.67 14.92 -3.25
C ASP A 85 -101.03 15.09 -4.65
N SER A 86 -100.09 16.02 -4.81
CA SER A 86 -99.25 16.12 -6.04
C SER A 86 -97.74 16.14 -5.76
N ALA A 87 -97.33 16.34 -4.50
CA ALA A 87 -95.93 16.36 -4.06
C ALA A 87 -95.28 14.96 -4.07
N GLN A 88 -96.07 13.89 -3.88
CA GLN A 88 -95.52 12.53 -3.83
C GLN A 88 -94.88 12.06 -5.14
N SER A 89 -95.31 12.56 -6.31
CA SER A 89 -94.71 12.18 -7.59
C SER A 89 -93.35 12.84 -7.83
N GLY A 90 -93.22 14.13 -7.48
CA GLY A 90 -91.97 14.88 -7.61
C GLY A 90 -90.92 14.43 -6.59
N ASP A 91 -91.33 14.23 -5.33
CA ASP A 91 -90.44 13.76 -4.27
C ASP A 91 -89.99 12.31 -4.51
N PHE A 92 -90.88 11.46 -5.03
CA PHE A 92 -90.51 10.10 -5.44
C PHE A 92 -89.48 10.10 -6.58
N GLN A 93 -89.65 10.96 -7.59
CA GLN A 93 -88.67 11.11 -8.68
C GLN A 93 -87.33 11.64 -8.17
N LEU A 94 -87.33 12.62 -7.25
CA LEU A 94 -86.12 13.15 -6.62
C LEU A 94 -85.39 12.08 -5.79
N LEU A 95 -86.12 11.32 -4.97
CA LEU A 95 -85.58 10.19 -4.20
C LEU A 95 -85.00 9.11 -5.13
N GLN A 96 -85.67 8.81 -6.24
CA GLN A 96 -85.16 7.86 -7.23
C GLN A 96 -83.89 8.36 -7.92
N GLN A 97 -83.81 9.65 -8.25
CA GLN A 97 -82.61 10.29 -8.80
C GLN A 97 -81.45 10.28 -7.80
N LEU A 98 -81.70 10.65 -6.54
CA LEU A 98 -80.69 10.59 -5.47
C LEU A 98 -80.20 9.16 -5.26
N ARG A 99 -81.10 8.17 -5.23
CA ARG A 99 -80.72 6.75 -5.15
C ARG A 99 -79.86 6.32 -6.33
N SER A 100 -80.22 6.71 -7.56
CA SER A 100 -79.41 6.43 -8.75
C SER A 100 -78.03 7.09 -8.67
N GLN A 101 -77.96 8.33 -8.16
CA GLN A 101 -76.71 9.05 -8.01
C GLN A 101 -75.81 8.42 -6.94
N VAL A 102 -76.37 8.01 -5.80
CA VAL A 102 -75.65 7.29 -4.74
C VAL A 102 -75.11 5.96 -5.27
N GLU A 103 -75.91 5.22 -6.05
CA GLU A 103 -75.48 3.97 -6.66
C GLU A 103 -74.34 4.20 -7.67
N LYS A 104 -74.41 5.26 -8.49
CA LYS A 104 -73.31 5.65 -9.40
C LYS A 104 -72.05 6.00 -8.63
N GLN A 105 -72.16 6.80 -7.57
CA GLN A 105 -71.02 7.19 -6.73
C GLN A 105 -70.41 5.97 -6.03
N ARG A 106 -71.24 5.02 -5.58
CA ARG A 106 -70.76 3.75 -5.00
C ARG A 106 -69.96 2.94 -6.02
N ASN A 107 -70.48 2.78 -7.23
CA ASN A 107 -69.78 2.07 -8.31
C ASN A 107 -68.49 2.79 -8.74
N GLU A 108 -68.50 4.13 -8.75
CA GLU A 108 -67.32 4.93 -9.03
C GLU A 108 -66.25 4.76 -7.95
N LEU A 109 -66.64 4.74 -6.67
CA LEU A 109 -65.73 4.48 -5.55
C LEU A 109 -65.08 3.11 -5.69
N ILE A 110 -65.87 2.05 -5.96
CA ILE A 110 -65.34 0.69 -6.16
C ILE A 110 -64.34 0.66 -7.32
N ARG A 111 -64.64 1.32 -8.45
CA ARG A 111 -63.72 1.39 -9.59
C ARG A 111 -62.42 2.11 -9.22
N LYS A 112 -62.52 3.19 -8.44
CA LYS A 112 -61.35 3.94 -7.97
C LYS A 112 -60.51 3.15 -6.98
N ASP A 113 -61.14 2.38 -6.10
CA ASP A 113 -60.44 1.48 -5.18
C ASP A 113 -59.68 0.39 -5.93
N MET A 114 -60.29 -0.22 -6.97
CA MET A 114 -59.60 -1.18 -7.83
C MET A 114 -58.42 -0.56 -8.58
N GLU A 115 -58.58 0.66 -9.09
CA GLU A 115 -57.49 1.40 -9.76
C GLU A 115 -56.34 1.71 -8.77
N LEU A 116 -56.66 2.10 -7.53
CA LEU A 116 -55.67 2.32 -6.48
C LEU A 116 -54.91 1.04 -6.12
N GLU A 117 -55.60 -0.10 -6.02
CA GLU A 117 -54.98 -1.39 -5.76
C GLU A 117 -54.02 -1.79 -6.89
N GLU A 118 -54.43 -1.64 -8.15
CA GLU A 118 -53.55 -1.87 -9.31
C GLU A 118 -52.29 -0.99 -9.23
N LYS A 119 -52.46 0.32 -8.98
CA LYS A 119 -51.32 1.23 -8.84
C LYS A 119 -50.44 0.92 -7.64
N ALA A 120 -51.00 0.43 -6.53
CA ALA A 120 -50.21 -0.02 -5.40
C ALA A 120 -49.31 -1.21 -5.80
N THR A 121 -49.86 -2.20 -6.53
CA THR A 121 -49.06 -3.34 -7.02
C THR A 121 -47.98 -2.92 -8.04
N ASP A 122 -48.27 -1.95 -8.92
CA ASP A 122 -47.28 -1.38 -9.84
C ASP A 122 -46.13 -0.70 -9.08
N ILE A 123 -46.45 0.10 -8.07
CA ILE A 123 -45.48 0.78 -7.21
C ILE A 123 -44.60 -0.24 -6.49
N GLU A 124 -45.19 -1.28 -5.91
CA GLU A 124 -44.44 -2.37 -5.28
C GLU A 124 -43.49 -3.06 -6.26
N GLY A 125 -43.95 -3.36 -7.48
CA GLY A 125 -43.15 -3.97 -8.53
C GLY A 125 -41.94 -3.11 -8.94
N VAL A 126 -42.16 -1.80 -9.13
CA VAL A 126 -41.08 -0.84 -9.43
C VAL A 126 -40.12 -0.72 -8.25
N ASN A 127 -40.62 -0.72 -7.01
CA ASN A 127 -39.80 -0.63 -5.81
C ASN A 127 -38.86 -1.84 -5.66
N VAL A 128 -39.34 -3.06 -5.96
CA VAL A 128 -38.51 -4.26 -5.99
C VAL A 128 -37.41 -4.17 -7.05
N GLN A 129 -37.73 -3.67 -8.25
CA GLN A 129 -36.74 -3.45 -9.31
C GLN A 129 -35.69 -2.41 -8.92
N MET A 130 -36.11 -1.31 -8.29
CA MET A 130 -35.23 -0.27 -7.78
C MET A 130 -34.24 -0.84 -6.76
N GLU A 131 -34.70 -1.63 -5.79
CA GLU A 131 -33.81 -2.24 -4.78
C GLU A 131 -32.87 -3.30 -5.39
N ARG A 132 -33.31 -4.05 -6.41
CA ARG A 132 -32.43 -4.93 -7.21
C ARG A 132 -31.34 -4.14 -7.94
N LEU A 133 -31.69 -3.01 -8.57
CA LEU A 133 -30.71 -2.16 -9.25
C LEU A 133 -29.74 -1.51 -8.25
N LYS A 134 -30.23 -1.09 -7.09
CA LYS A 134 -29.42 -0.50 -6.01
C LYS A 134 -28.44 -1.51 -5.41
N THR A 135 -28.84 -2.76 -5.23
CA THR A 135 -27.95 -3.85 -4.79
C THR A 135 -26.91 -4.18 -5.86
N SER A 136 -27.33 -4.35 -7.11
CA SER A 136 -26.43 -4.57 -8.25
C SER A 136 -25.41 -3.43 -8.43
N GLY A 137 -25.86 -2.18 -8.37
CA GLY A 137 -25.00 -1.00 -8.46
C GLY A 137 -24.00 -0.86 -7.31
N ARG A 138 -24.37 -1.28 -6.09
CA ARG A 138 -23.41 -1.37 -4.97
C ARG A 138 -22.35 -2.45 -5.25
N GLU A 139 -22.75 -3.57 -5.81
CA GLU A 139 -21.86 -4.69 -6.09
C GLU A 139 -20.87 -4.38 -7.23
N THR A 140 -21.32 -3.76 -8.31
CA THR A 140 -20.42 -3.32 -9.40
C THR A 140 -19.40 -2.29 -8.91
N ARG A 141 -19.79 -1.36 -8.03
CA ARG A 141 -18.86 -0.41 -7.40
C ARG A 141 -17.81 -1.12 -6.53
N ARG A 142 -18.19 -2.17 -5.79
CA ARG A 142 -17.23 -2.98 -5.02
C ARG A 142 -16.25 -3.70 -5.94
N ARG A 143 -16.75 -4.36 -6.99
CA ARG A 143 -15.90 -5.02 -8.00
C ARG A 143 -14.93 -4.06 -8.68
N LEU A 144 -15.40 -2.88 -9.05
CA LEU A 144 -14.54 -1.83 -9.63
C LEU A 144 -13.40 -1.45 -8.67
N LYS A 145 -13.70 -1.26 -7.38
CA LYS A 145 -12.67 -0.94 -6.38
C LYS A 145 -11.63 -2.05 -6.23
N ILE A 146 -12.05 -3.32 -6.23
CA ILE A 146 -11.14 -4.47 -6.17
C ILE A 146 -10.26 -4.52 -7.42
N MET A 147 -10.86 -4.37 -8.61
CA MET A 147 -10.12 -4.39 -9.87
C MET A 147 -9.13 -3.21 -9.96
N GLN A 148 -9.49 -2.02 -9.48
CA GLN A 148 -8.58 -0.87 -9.41
C GLN A 148 -7.38 -1.15 -8.49
N LEU A 149 -7.59 -1.80 -7.35
CA LEU A 149 -6.50 -2.22 -6.46
C LEU A 149 -5.60 -3.27 -7.12
N GLN A 150 -6.19 -4.24 -7.82
CA GLN A 150 -5.42 -5.25 -8.55
C GLN A 150 -4.57 -4.63 -9.66
N VAL A 151 -5.12 -3.70 -10.45
CA VAL A 151 -4.36 -2.97 -11.48
C VAL A 151 -3.22 -2.18 -10.85
N ARG A 152 -3.45 -1.54 -9.70
CA ARG A 152 -2.38 -0.83 -8.98
C ARG A 152 -1.26 -1.78 -8.54
N SER A 153 -1.60 -2.92 -7.92
CA SER A 153 -0.63 -3.95 -7.53
C SER A 153 0.21 -4.43 -8.72
N LEU A 154 -0.45 -4.73 -9.85
CA LEU A 154 0.25 -5.16 -11.06
C LEU A 154 1.17 -4.08 -11.63
N CYS A 155 0.79 -2.81 -11.53
CA CYS A 155 1.64 -1.70 -11.95
C CYS A 155 2.87 -1.55 -11.03
N GLU A 156 2.72 -1.74 -9.72
CA GLU A 156 3.81 -1.74 -8.74
C GLU A 156 4.77 -2.91 -9.01
N GLU A 157 4.25 -4.13 -9.15
CA GLU A 157 5.04 -5.33 -9.50
C GLU A 157 5.80 -5.15 -10.83
N ARG A 158 5.15 -4.56 -11.84
CA ARG A 158 5.81 -4.24 -13.12
C ARG A 158 6.95 -3.23 -12.93
N ALA A 159 6.77 -2.22 -12.09
CA ALA A 159 7.81 -1.23 -11.82
C ALA A 159 9.01 -1.87 -11.10
N ASP A 160 8.75 -2.77 -10.14
CA ASP A 160 9.80 -3.52 -9.44
C ASP A 160 10.61 -4.40 -10.39
N PHE A 161 9.95 -5.13 -11.31
CA PHE A 161 10.65 -5.93 -12.32
C PHE A 161 11.48 -5.08 -13.27
N LEU A 162 10.98 -3.92 -13.68
CA LEU A 162 11.74 -3.00 -14.53
C LEU A 162 12.97 -2.43 -13.81
N ALA A 163 12.86 -2.12 -12.52
CA ALA A 163 13.99 -1.67 -11.70
C ALA A 163 15.05 -2.77 -11.58
N GLN A 164 14.65 -4.01 -11.25
CA GLN A 164 15.55 -5.16 -11.18
C GLN A 164 16.25 -5.42 -12.52
N LEU A 165 15.53 -5.35 -13.63
CA LEU A 165 16.11 -5.55 -14.97
C LEU A 165 17.11 -4.45 -15.33
N GLN A 166 16.84 -3.20 -14.95
CA GLN A 166 17.81 -2.11 -15.12
C GLN A 166 19.07 -2.30 -14.27
N ASP A 167 18.93 -2.76 -13.03
CA ASP A 167 20.07 -3.04 -12.15
C ASP A 167 20.94 -4.18 -12.71
N GLN A 168 20.31 -5.26 -13.16
CA GLN A 168 21.02 -6.35 -13.85
C GLN A 168 21.72 -5.87 -15.12
N HIS A 169 21.10 -4.98 -15.90
CA HIS A 169 21.75 -4.39 -17.07
C HIS A 169 22.98 -3.56 -16.69
N ARG A 170 22.89 -2.74 -15.63
CA ARG A 170 24.03 -1.97 -15.09
C ARG A 170 25.16 -2.91 -14.64
N GLU A 171 24.83 -4.00 -13.97
CA GLU A 171 25.79 -5.01 -13.53
C GLU A 171 26.48 -5.69 -14.71
N ILE A 172 25.72 -6.12 -15.74
CA ILE A 172 26.29 -6.69 -16.97
C ILE A 172 27.27 -5.70 -17.63
N VAL A 173 26.89 -4.42 -17.71
CA VAL A 173 27.78 -3.37 -18.27
C VAL A 173 29.04 -3.23 -17.42
N ALA A 174 28.93 -3.24 -16.10
CA ALA A 174 30.08 -3.15 -15.19
C ALA A 174 31.02 -4.37 -15.34
N LEU A 175 30.47 -5.58 -15.39
CA LEU A 175 31.22 -6.81 -15.57
C LEU A 175 31.92 -6.84 -16.93
N ARG A 176 31.25 -6.42 -18.01
CA ARG A 176 31.89 -6.30 -19.34
C ARG A 176 33.06 -5.32 -19.35
N ARG A 177 32.94 -4.18 -18.66
CA ARG A 177 34.07 -3.24 -18.52
C ARG A 177 35.23 -3.87 -17.74
N ARG A 178 34.94 -4.56 -16.63
CA ARG A 178 35.97 -5.22 -15.82
C ARG A 178 36.66 -6.35 -16.57
N LEU A 179 35.91 -7.12 -17.35
CA LEU A 179 36.44 -8.15 -18.24
C LEU A 179 37.38 -7.53 -19.27
N GLY A 180 36.98 -6.46 -19.96
CA GLY A 180 37.85 -5.78 -20.93
C GLY A 180 39.13 -5.20 -20.32
N LEU A 181 39.07 -4.71 -19.07
CA LEU A 181 40.28 -4.29 -18.34
C LEU A 181 41.20 -5.49 -18.04
N ALA A 182 40.65 -6.62 -17.60
CA ALA A 182 41.41 -7.83 -17.32
C ALA A 182 42.01 -8.46 -18.60
N GLU A 183 41.29 -8.43 -19.72
CA GLU A 183 41.80 -8.87 -21.02
C GLU A 183 43.00 -8.04 -21.45
N LYS A 184 42.92 -6.71 -21.29
CA LYS A 184 44.04 -5.81 -21.61
C LYS A 184 45.25 -6.04 -20.69
N GLU A 185 45.02 -6.17 -19.38
CA GLU A 185 46.09 -6.47 -18.41
C GLU A 185 46.79 -7.79 -18.75
N ASN A 186 46.02 -8.82 -19.10
CA ASN A 186 46.59 -10.09 -19.58
C ASN A 186 47.40 -9.94 -20.87
N GLU A 187 46.91 -9.16 -21.84
CA GLU A 187 47.63 -8.89 -23.08
C GLU A 187 48.96 -8.16 -22.80
N ASP A 188 48.94 -7.16 -21.91
CA ASP A 188 50.12 -6.41 -21.49
C ASP A 188 51.13 -7.33 -20.77
N LEU A 189 50.68 -8.22 -19.88
CA LEU A 189 51.54 -9.22 -19.21
C LEU A 189 52.20 -10.19 -20.20
N VAL A 190 51.44 -10.68 -21.19
CA VAL A 190 51.99 -11.56 -22.23
C VAL A 190 53.03 -10.82 -23.07
N LYS A 191 52.76 -9.57 -23.47
CA LYS A 191 53.75 -8.75 -24.20
C LYS A 191 55.02 -8.51 -23.39
N THR A 192 54.90 -8.20 -22.09
CA THR A 192 56.08 -8.06 -21.23
C THR A 192 56.89 -9.35 -21.13
N HIS A 193 56.24 -10.52 -21.15
CA HIS A 193 56.92 -11.81 -21.15
C HIS A 193 57.66 -12.10 -22.47
N GLU A 194 57.13 -11.64 -23.61
CA GLU A 194 57.76 -11.81 -24.93
C GLU A 194 58.89 -10.79 -25.18
N ASP A 195 58.72 -9.52 -24.77
CA ASP A 195 59.69 -8.45 -25.02
C ASP A 195 60.89 -8.47 -24.06
N ASP A 196 60.68 -8.93 -22.83
CA ASP A 196 61.74 -9.20 -21.87
C ASP A 196 61.38 -10.53 -21.18
N PRO A 197 61.73 -11.69 -21.78
CA PRO A 197 61.62 -12.96 -21.10
C PRO A 197 62.63 -12.90 -19.96
N LEU A 198 62.17 -12.34 -18.84
CA LEU A 198 62.91 -12.08 -17.62
C LEU A 198 63.86 -13.26 -17.48
N LYS A 199 65.17 -13.04 -17.62
CA LYS A 199 66.18 -14.12 -17.73
C LYS A 199 65.96 -15.13 -16.60
N ARG A 200 65.10 -16.11 -16.86
CA ARG A 200 64.74 -17.16 -15.92
C ARG A 200 65.87 -18.13 -16.10
N TYR A 201 66.74 -18.22 -15.09
CA TYR A 201 67.77 -19.23 -15.06
C TYR A 201 67.14 -20.56 -15.46
N THR A 202 67.70 -21.17 -16.49
CA THR A 202 67.35 -22.52 -16.87
C THR A 202 67.58 -23.44 -15.68
N THR A 203 66.89 -24.57 -15.63
CA THR A 203 67.08 -25.56 -14.55
C THR A 203 68.53 -26.05 -14.47
N THR A 204 69.28 -25.99 -15.57
CA THR A 204 70.72 -26.24 -15.64
C THR A 204 71.53 -25.12 -14.99
N GLU A 205 71.30 -23.86 -15.38
CA GLU A 205 72.00 -22.70 -14.79
C GLU A 205 71.74 -22.59 -13.29
N LEU A 206 70.53 -22.90 -12.83
CA LEU A 206 70.22 -22.92 -11.39
C LEU A 206 71.01 -24.00 -10.65
N LYS A 207 71.19 -25.18 -11.25
CA LYS A 207 72.02 -26.26 -10.67
C LYS A 207 73.49 -25.87 -10.65
N GLU A 208 73.98 -25.23 -11.71
CA GLU A 208 75.36 -24.74 -11.80
C GLU A 208 75.62 -23.65 -10.75
N LEU A 209 74.73 -22.66 -10.62
CA LEU A 209 74.82 -21.64 -9.57
C LEU A 209 74.73 -22.24 -8.16
N MET A 210 73.92 -23.28 -7.97
CA MET A 210 73.85 -23.97 -6.68
C MET A 210 75.17 -24.67 -6.36
N ALA A 211 75.79 -25.34 -7.34
CA ALA A 211 77.08 -26.00 -7.18
C ALA A 211 78.20 -24.97 -6.95
N GLU A 212 78.25 -23.89 -7.73
CA GLU A 212 79.19 -22.80 -7.54
C GLU A 212 79.05 -22.16 -6.16
N ARG A 213 77.81 -21.97 -5.67
CA ARG A 213 77.55 -21.50 -4.31
C ARG A 213 78.05 -22.48 -3.26
N ASP A 214 77.93 -23.78 -3.47
CA ASP A 214 78.44 -24.80 -2.55
C ASP A 214 79.97 -24.85 -2.54
N ASP A 215 80.62 -24.71 -3.70
CA ASP A 215 82.08 -24.60 -3.82
C ASP A 215 82.62 -23.33 -3.16
N LEU A 216 81.96 -22.18 -3.39
CA LEU A 216 82.31 -20.91 -2.76
C LEU A 216 82.12 -20.96 -1.24
N ARG A 217 81.07 -21.64 -0.75
CA ARG A 217 80.90 -21.88 0.69
C ARG A 217 82.04 -22.72 1.25
N GLY A 218 82.45 -23.78 0.55
CA GLY A 218 83.62 -24.57 0.93
C GLY A 218 84.87 -23.70 1.01
N ARG A 219 85.11 -22.87 -0.02
CA ARG A 219 86.27 -21.97 -0.06
C ARG A 219 86.24 -20.91 1.03
N ILE A 220 85.07 -20.36 1.34
CA ILE A 220 84.88 -19.42 2.47
C ILE A 220 85.23 -20.13 3.78
N ASN A 221 84.74 -21.35 4.00
CA ASN A 221 85.07 -22.12 5.20
C ASN A 221 86.58 -22.39 5.33
N ASP A 222 87.24 -22.80 4.25
CA ASP A 222 88.70 -23.00 4.23
C ASP A 222 89.45 -21.70 4.58
N LEU A 223 89.05 -20.58 3.98
CA LEU A 223 89.64 -19.27 4.24
C LEU A 223 89.36 -18.78 5.66
N GLU A 224 88.18 -19.07 6.21
CA GLU A 224 87.84 -18.80 7.61
C GLU A 224 88.71 -19.64 8.56
N GLU A 225 88.99 -20.90 8.23
CA GLU A 225 89.90 -21.77 8.99
C GLU A 225 91.36 -21.26 8.92
N GLU A 226 91.83 -20.86 7.74
CA GLU A 226 93.14 -20.22 7.58
C GLU A 226 93.22 -18.90 8.35
N LEU A 227 92.21 -18.03 8.25
CA LEU A 227 92.17 -16.78 9.02
C LEU A 227 92.10 -17.02 10.52
N LYS A 228 91.41 -18.06 10.97
CA LYS A 228 91.37 -18.46 12.38
C LYS A 228 92.73 -18.95 12.87
N LEU A 229 93.50 -19.61 12.01
CA LEU A 229 94.88 -20.02 12.29
C LEU A 229 95.83 -18.82 12.43
N TYR A 230 95.62 -17.77 11.62
CA TYR A 230 96.43 -16.55 11.64
C TYR A 230 95.87 -15.43 12.52
N ARG A 231 94.70 -15.62 13.14
CA ARG A 231 94.17 -14.70 14.14
C ARG A 231 95.15 -14.68 15.30
N PRO A 232 95.72 -13.51 15.65
CA PRO A 232 96.62 -13.42 16.79
C PRO A 232 95.92 -13.99 18.01
N SER A 233 96.54 -14.98 18.65
CA SER A 233 96.19 -15.41 20.00
C SER A 233 96.47 -14.22 20.93
N SER A 234 95.52 -13.30 21.06
CA SER A 234 95.51 -12.35 22.17
C SER A 234 95.10 -13.14 23.41
N VAL A 235 96.09 -13.74 24.05
CA VAL A 235 95.97 -14.19 25.43
C VAL A 235 96.00 -12.92 26.28
N ASP A 236 94.85 -12.55 26.83
CA ASP A 236 94.67 -12.27 28.26
C ASP A 236 93.27 -11.70 28.51
N SER A 237 92.35 -12.57 28.96
CA SER A 237 91.36 -12.33 30.03
C SER A 237 90.39 -13.52 30.12
N GLU A 238 90.70 -14.46 31.00
CA GLU A 238 89.72 -15.36 31.64
C GLU A 238 88.88 -14.56 32.67
N PRO A 239 87.81 -15.11 33.29
CA PRO A 239 86.58 -15.63 32.72
C PRO A 239 85.38 -14.85 33.28
N THR A 240 84.26 -14.72 32.54
CA THR A 240 83.00 -14.32 33.17
C THR A 240 81.84 -15.05 32.51
N GLN A 241 81.32 -16.03 33.25
CA GLN A 241 79.96 -16.51 33.10
C GLN A 241 79.02 -15.31 33.24
N SER A 242 78.23 -15.01 32.21
CA SER A 242 76.91 -14.39 32.38
C SER A 242 76.25 -14.23 31.01
N GLU A 243 75.13 -14.93 30.89
CA GLU A 243 73.91 -14.43 30.26
C GLU A 243 73.88 -14.33 28.73
N THR A 244 73.12 -15.28 28.16
CA THR A 244 72.12 -15.07 27.11
C THR A 244 72.03 -13.63 26.59
N PRO A 245 72.32 -13.37 25.29
CA PRO A 245 71.81 -12.16 24.67
C PRO A 245 70.31 -12.35 24.51
N SER A 246 69.57 -11.64 25.35
CA SER A 246 68.14 -11.42 25.31
C SER A 246 67.66 -11.25 23.87
N GLU A 247 66.66 -12.04 23.47
CA GLU A 247 65.72 -11.64 22.42
C GLU A 247 65.00 -10.37 22.92
N GLU A 248 65.62 -9.21 22.77
CA GLU A 248 64.88 -7.93 22.79
C GLU A 248 64.27 -7.76 21.40
N ASP A 249 63.11 -8.40 21.23
CA ASP A 249 62.16 -8.01 20.20
C ASP A 249 61.70 -6.57 20.54
N PRO A 250 61.89 -5.57 19.65
CA PRO A 250 61.40 -4.23 19.90
C PRO A 250 59.87 -4.29 20.12
N PRO A 251 59.26 -3.42 20.94
CA PRO A 251 57.81 -3.47 21.14
C PRO A 251 57.10 -3.25 19.81
N VAL A 252 56.56 -4.33 19.24
CA VAL A 252 55.64 -4.28 18.10
C VAL A 252 54.33 -3.72 18.64
N GLN A 253 54.28 -2.39 18.76
CA GLN A 253 53.08 -1.68 19.15
C GLN A 253 52.21 -1.41 17.92
N GLY A 254 51.61 -2.48 17.41
CA GLY A 254 50.43 -2.43 16.54
C GLY A 254 49.24 -3.02 17.31
N PRO A 255 48.00 -2.57 17.07
CA PRO A 255 46.84 -3.20 17.69
C PRO A 255 46.79 -4.67 17.25
N LEU A 256 46.85 -5.59 18.23
CA LEU A 256 46.77 -7.03 18.03
C LEU A 256 45.58 -7.34 17.09
N PRO A 257 45.76 -8.11 16.00
CA PRO A 257 44.65 -8.54 15.16
C PRO A 257 43.60 -9.24 16.01
N PHE A 258 42.36 -8.74 15.98
CA PHE A 258 41.27 -9.33 16.75
C PHE A 258 41.14 -10.81 16.41
N GLU A 259 41.14 -11.66 17.43
CA GLU A 259 40.81 -13.08 17.25
C GLU A 259 39.40 -13.19 16.64
N PRO A 260 39.11 -14.23 15.83
CA PRO A 260 37.83 -14.39 15.14
C PRO A 260 36.58 -14.32 16.04
N ASP A 261 36.77 -14.48 17.35
CA ASP A 261 35.74 -14.49 18.38
C ASP A 261 35.41 -13.10 18.96
N ASP A 262 36.28 -12.10 18.77
CA ASP A 262 36.09 -10.72 19.26
C ASP A 262 35.29 -9.82 18.31
N ALA A 263 34.78 -10.40 17.24
CA ALA A 263 34.08 -9.65 16.23
C ALA A 263 32.80 -8.98 16.79
N PRO A 264 32.53 -7.70 16.47
CA PRO A 264 31.43 -6.94 17.06
C PRO A 264 30.03 -7.51 16.76
N TRP A 265 29.90 -8.41 15.78
CA TRP A 265 28.67 -9.15 15.47
C TRP A 265 28.45 -10.39 16.33
N LYS A 266 29.48 -10.86 17.06
CA LYS A 266 29.45 -12.09 17.87
C LYS A 266 29.05 -11.85 19.32
N LYS A 267 28.99 -10.58 19.77
CA LYS A 267 28.37 -10.24 21.06
C LYS A 267 26.87 -10.50 20.95
N SER A 268 26.40 -11.53 21.65
CA SER A 268 25.00 -11.92 21.79
C SER A 268 24.17 -10.89 22.55
N SER A 269 24.19 -9.62 22.14
CA SER A 269 23.13 -8.67 22.48
C SER A 269 21.91 -9.10 21.68
N GLU A 270 21.02 -9.82 22.35
CA GLU A 270 19.71 -10.24 21.86
C GLU A 270 19.04 -9.08 21.09
N SER A 271 19.13 -9.15 19.76
CA SER A 271 18.57 -8.15 18.85
C SER A 271 17.10 -7.88 19.19
N GLY A 272 16.73 -6.60 19.25
CA GLY A 272 15.37 -6.16 19.57
C GLY A 272 14.29 -6.79 18.68
N ILE A 273 14.66 -7.24 17.48
CA ILE A 273 13.75 -7.95 16.59
C ILE A 273 13.39 -9.35 17.13
N ARG A 274 14.32 -10.07 17.77
CA ARG A 274 14.01 -11.36 18.41
C ARG A 274 13.08 -11.18 19.61
N LYS A 275 13.16 -10.06 20.32
CA LYS A 275 12.20 -9.68 21.37
C LYS A 275 10.83 -9.31 20.77
N PHE A 276 10.81 -8.67 19.61
CA PHE A 276 9.58 -8.33 18.89
C PHE A 276 8.84 -9.59 18.41
N PHE A 277 9.57 -10.58 17.89
CA PHE A 277 9.00 -11.88 17.52
C PHE A 277 8.57 -12.71 18.74
N ARG A 278 9.35 -12.74 19.83
CA ARG A 278 8.91 -13.40 21.06
C ARG A 278 7.64 -12.76 21.63
N LYS A 279 7.49 -11.43 21.56
CA LYS A 279 6.29 -10.69 21.98
C LYS A 279 5.09 -10.85 21.02
N LEU A 280 5.33 -11.17 19.76
CA LEU A 280 4.28 -11.50 18.77
C LEU A 280 3.82 -12.98 18.84
N PHE A 281 4.69 -13.88 19.33
CA PHE A 281 4.48 -15.33 19.21
C PHE A 281 4.53 -16.12 20.54
N SER A 282 4.80 -15.49 21.68
CA SER A 282 4.82 -16.17 23.00
C SER A 282 4.21 -15.28 24.10
N ASP A 283 2.93 -15.47 24.41
CA ASP A 283 2.39 -16.03 25.68
C ASP A 283 0.84 -15.84 25.72
N PRO A 284 0.05 -16.78 26.27
CA PRO A 284 -1.42 -16.69 26.31
C PRO A 284 -2.03 -15.99 27.55
N ASP A 285 -1.25 -15.54 28.54
CA ASP A 285 -1.78 -15.07 29.84
C ASP A 285 -1.34 -13.63 30.24
N ASP A 286 -1.67 -12.62 29.43
CA ASP A 286 -1.58 -11.20 29.85
C ASP A 286 -2.84 -10.41 29.41
N PRO A 287 -3.69 -9.95 30.36
CA PRO A 287 -4.96 -9.29 30.06
C PRO A 287 -4.83 -7.81 29.66
N THR A 288 -3.63 -7.26 29.43
CA THR A 288 -3.44 -5.80 29.24
C THR A 288 -2.94 -5.35 27.86
N ALA A 289 -2.74 -6.25 26.89
CA ALA A 289 -2.23 -5.87 25.56
C ALA A 289 -3.35 -5.52 24.55
N SER A 290 -3.62 -4.23 24.37
CA SER A 290 -4.53 -3.68 23.35
C SER A 290 -3.83 -3.50 21.99
N PHE A 291 -3.73 -4.58 21.18
CA PHE A 291 -3.45 -4.45 19.75
C PHE A 291 -4.23 -5.49 18.93
N PRO A 292 -4.79 -5.10 17.76
CA PRO A 292 -5.64 -5.99 16.96
C PRO A 292 -4.81 -7.06 16.24
N ARG A 293 -5.18 -8.34 16.44
CA ARG A 293 -4.63 -9.49 15.73
C ARG A 293 -4.83 -9.34 14.21
N ARG A 294 -3.76 -9.26 13.43
CA ARG A 294 -3.81 -9.49 11.97
C ARG A 294 -3.48 -10.96 11.69
N SER A 295 -4.43 -11.67 11.08
CA SER A 295 -4.28 -13.05 10.61
C SER A 295 -3.18 -13.15 9.55
N LEU A 296 -2.18 -14.01 9.77
CA LEU A 296 -1.12 -14.34 8.82
C LEU A 296 -1.57 -15.40 7.80
N SER A 297 -2.72 -15.17 7.14
CA SER A 297 -3.23 -16.08 6.10
C SER A 297 -2.74 -15.74 4.68
N THR A 298 -1.65 -14.97 4.53
CA THR A 298 -1.14 -14.55 3.20
C THR A 298 0.34 -14.83 2.93
N LEU A 299 1.04 -15.56 3.79
CA LEU A 299 2.41 -16.01 3.51
C LEU A 299 2.45 -17.52 3.28
N SER A 300 2.34 -17.95 2.02
CA SER A 300 3.03 -19.13 1.42
C SER A 300 2.33 -19.62 0.14
N LYS A 301 2.72 -19.08 -1.03
CA LYS A 301 2.65 -19.77 -2.33
C LYS A 301 3.79 -19.27 -3.24
N MET A 302 5.02 -19.32 -2.74
CA MET A 302 6.24 -19.24 -3.57
C MET A 302 7.26 -20.24 -3.04
N ALA A 303 6.91 -21.52 -3.14
CA ALA A 303 7.84 -22.63 -3.13
C ALA A 303 7.10 -23.78 -3.82
N LEU A 304 7.78 -24.51 -4.70
CA LEU A 304 7.29 -25.61 -5.54
C LEU A 304 6.72 -25.20 -6.92
N SER A 305 7.60 -24.68 -7.79
CA SER A 305 7.51 -24.94 -9.23
C SER A 305 8.89 -25.34 -9.76
N ALA A 306 9.29 -26.57 -9.48
CA ALA A 306 10.28 -27.29 -10.30
C ALA A 306 9.47 -28.18 -11.25
N GLY A 307 9.69 -28.03 -12.56
CA GLY A 307 9.01 -28.80 -13.61
C GLY A 307 9.25 -30.30 -13.51
N PRO A 308 8.52 -31.10 -14.29
CA PRO A 308 8.99 -31.25 -15.67
C PRO A 308 7.89 -31.32 -16.76
N HIS A 309 8.37 -31.03 -17.96
CA HIS A 309 7.97 -31.58 -19.26
C HIS A 309 6.78 -30.98 -20.03
N CYS A 310 7.13 -30.65 -21.28
CA CYS A 310 6.34 -30.27 -22.43
C CYS A 310 5.10 -31.15 -22.64
N ASP A 311 4.03 -30.56 -23.18
CA ASP A 311 3.50 -30.89 -24.51
C ASP A 311 2.51 -29.81 -24.98
N ILE A 312 2.73 -29.31 -26.20
CA ILE A 312 1.84 -28.41 -26.93
C ILE A 312 1.20 -29.22 -28.05
N PRO A 313 -0.13 -29.30 -28.17
CA PRO A 313 -0.75 -29.72 -29.41
C PRO A 313 -1.15 -28.50 -30.25
N PHE A 314 -1.01 -28.68 -31.56
CA PHE A 314 -1.47 -27.81 -32.64
C PHE A 314 -2.97 -27.51 -32.57
#